data_AF-A0A7J2I586-F1
#
_entry.id   AF-A0A7J2I586-F1
#
_cell.length_a   1.000
_cell.length_b   1.000
_cell.length_c   1.000
_cell.angle_alpha   90.00
_cell.angle_beta   90.00
_cell.angle_gamma   90.00
#
_symmetry.space_group_name_H-M   'P 1'
#
loop_
_entity.id
_entity.type
_entity.pdbx_description
1 polymer ?
#
loop_
_entity_poly.entity_id
_entity_poly.type
_entity_poly.pdbx_seq_one_letter_code
_entity_poly.pdbx_strand_id
1 'polypeptide(L)'
;SRIPYDTEAWAGPSGYVKFLGDTKICYIRIEGRKFGDTPVTIDLKLAVEDSPNSAGVVIDVIRAVKLALDRGVAGPLTSISAYAFKHPPVQVPDHVARRWVEEFIKGERER
;
A
#
# COMPACT_ATOMS: atom_id res chain seq x y z
N SER A 1 12.54 -2.41 4.09
CA SER A 1 12.08 -1.66 5.27
C SER A 1 12.33 -0.17 5.02
N ARG A 2 11.44 0.72 5.49
CA ARG A 2 11.66 2.20 5.43
C ARG A 2 12.45 2.71 6.64
N ILE A 3 12.72 1.86 7.63
CA ILE A 3 13.51 2.17 8.82
C ILE A 3 15.00 1.97 8.48
N PRO A 4 15.90 2.94 8.74
CA PRO A 4 17.30 2.88 8.32
C PRO A 4 18.21 2.07 9.26
N TYR A 5 17.64 1.33 10.21
CA TYR A 5 18.36 0.53 11.21
C TYR A 5 17.59 -0.76 11.50
N ASP A 6 18.29 -1.74 12.06
CA ASP A 6 17.69 -3.02 12.43
C ASP A 6 16.67 -2.83 13.56
N THR A 7 15.51 -3.45 13.39
CA THR A 7 14.40 -3.37 14.34
C THR A 7 13.71 -4.71 14.37
N GLU A 8 13.37 -5.17 15.58
CA GLU A 8 12.50 -6.33 15.74
C GLU A 8 11.08 -5.96 15.30
N ALA A 9 10.58 -6.66 14.30
CA ALA A 9 9.23 -6.46 13.79
C ALA A 9 8.57 -7.81 13.55
N TRP A 10 7.33 -7.93 14.02
CA TRP A 10 6.48 -9.06 13.71
C TRP A 10 5.16 -8.56 13.12
N ALA A 11 4.77 -9.15 12.01
CA ALA A 11 3.48 -8.91 11.38
C ALA A 11 2.96 -10.23 10.81
N GLY A 12 1.73 -10.58 11.13
CA GLY A 12 1.12 -11.83 10.68
C GLY A 12 -0.35 -11.92 11.05
N PRO A 13 -1.08 -12.88 10.48
CA PRO A 13 -2.44 -13.16 10.90
C PRO A 13 -2.45 -13.68 12.34
N SER A 14 -3.24 -13.04 13.21
CA SER A 14 -3.39 -13.49 14.60
C SER A 14 -4.41 -14.63 14.77
N GLY A 15 -5.36 -14.76 13.84
CA GLY A 15 -6.39 -15.79 13.87
C GLY A 15 -7.64 -15.40 13.07
N TYR A 16 -8.57 -16.35 12.96
CA TYR A 16 -9.88 -16.15 12.31
C TYR A 16 -10.98 -16.05 13.37
N VAL A 17 -11.80 -15.01 13.30
CA VAL A 17 -12.93 -14.78 14.20
C VAL A 17 -14.20 -14.63 13.37
N LYS A 18 -15.02 -15.69 13.36
CA LYS A 18 -16.15 -15.84 12.43
C LYS A 18 -17.15 -14.69 12.43
N PHE A 19 -17.49 -14.16 13.60
CA PHE A 19 -18.51 -13.10 13.72
C PHE A 19 -18.02 -11.73 13.23
N LEU A 20 -16.72 -11.55 12.95
CA LEU A 20 -16.23 -10.30 12.36
C LEU A 20 -16.62 -10.14 10.88
N GLY A 21 -17.02 -11.23 10.20
CA GLY A 21 -17.35 -11.17 8.78
C GLY A 21 -16.18 -10.62 7.95
N ASP A 22 -16.42 -9.57 7.18
CA ASP A 22 -15.40 -8.86 6.37
C ASP A 22 -14.62 -7.79 7.16
N THR A 23 -14.95 -7.59 8.44
CA THR A 23 -14.21 -6.64 9.29
C THR A 23 -12.86 -7.24 9.69
N LYS A 24 -11.78 -6.56 9.31
CA LYS A 24 -10.43 -6.85 9.78
C LYS A 24 -10.10 -5.94 10.95
N ILE A 25 -9.65 -6.54 12.05
CA ILE A 25 -9.10 -5.84 13.20
C ILE A 25 -7.59 -6.07 13.22
N CYS A 26 -6.83 -4.98 13.35
CA CYS A 26 -5.38 -5.01 13.52
C CYS A 26 -5.01 -4.25 14.80
N TYR A 27 -4.22 -4.90 15.65
CA TYR A 27 -3.59 -4.26 16.81
C TYR A 27 -2.13 -4.03 16.47
N ILE A 28 -1.67 -2.79 16.66
CA ILE A 28 -0.29 -2.37 16.39
C ILE A 28 0.27 -1.79 17.68
N ARG A 29 1.39 -2.35 18.14
CA ARG A 29 2.21 -1.78 19.20
C ARG A 29 3.53 -1.30 18.60
N ILE A 30 3.92 -0.07 18.90
CA ILE A 30 5.20 0.50 18.52
C ILE A 30 5.88 0.98 19.79
N GLU A 31 7.10 0.51 20.02
CA GLU A 31 7.94 0.93 21.14
C GLU A 31 9.20 1.59 20.60
N GLY A 32 9.59 2.71 21.21
CA GLY A 32 10.74 3.48 20.80
C GLY A 32 11.20 4.43 21.90
N ARG A 33 12.13 5.32 21.54
CA ARG A 33 12.72 6.28 22.47
C ARG A 33 12.74 7.68 21.87
N LYS A 34 12.52 8.69 22.71
CA LYS A 34 12.57 10.13 22.35
C LYS A 34 13.82 10.78 22.95
N PHE A 35 13.89 12.11 22.85
CA PHE A 35 14.93 12.92 23.45
C PHE A 35 15.19 12.54 24.93
N GLY A 36 16.46 12.50 25.31
CA GLY A 36 16.87 12.07 26.65
C GLY A 36 16.66 10.58 26.93
N ASP A 37 16.64 9.74 25.89
CA ASP A 37 16.44 8.28 25.99
C ASP A 37 15.10 7.86 26.60
N THR A 38 14.14 8.79 26.67
CA THR A 38 12.85 8.57 27.33
C THR A 38 12.00 7.58 26.51
N PRO A 39 11.52 6.48 27.11
CA PRO A 39 10.73 5.48 26.40
C PRO A 39 9.38 6.04 25.95
N VAL A 40 8.92 5.56 24.79
CA VAL A 40 7.61 5.88 24.23
C VAL A 40 6.97 4.62 23.67
N THR A 41 5.70 4.45 24.00
CA THR A 41 4.86 3.35 23.51
C THR A 41 3.64 3.93 22.82
N ILE A 42 3.28 3.34 21.68
CA ILE A 42 2.05 3.64 20.94
C ILE A 42 1.29 2.33 20.79
N ASP A 43 0.05 2.31 21.29
CA ASP A 43 -0.92 1.25 21.04
C ASP A 43 -2.01 1.77 20.13
N LEU A 44 -2.27 1.04 19.04
CA LEU A 44 -3.27 1.39 18.05
C LEU A 44 -4.14 0.18 17.71
N LYS A 45 -5.45 0.40 17.64
CA LYS A 45 -6.42 -0.54 17.10
C LYS A 45 -7.01 0.03 15.83
N LEU A 46 -6.88 -0.70 14.73
CA LEU A 46 -7.50 -0.40 13.45
C LEU A 46 -8.61 -1.41 13.19
N ALA A 47 -9.83 -0.92 12.92
CA ALA A 47 -10.95 -1.75 12.49
C ALA A 47 -11.43 -1.23 11.13
N VAL A 48 -11.41 -2.09 10.12
CA VAL A 48 -11.73 -1.73 8.74
C VAL A 48 -12.49 -2.86 8.06
N GLU A 49 -13.26 -2.54 7.03
CA GLU A 49 -13.86 -3.52 6.14
C GLU A 49 -12.85 -3.87 5.02
N ASP A 50 -12.45 -5.13 4.90
CA ASP A 50 -11.31 -5.53 4.07
C ASP A 50 -11.59 -5.45 2.57
N SER A 51 -12.80 -5.83 2.16
CA SER A 51 -13.18 -5.85 0.75
C SER A 51 -13.32 -4.44 0.16
N PRO A 52 -14.05 -3.48 0.79
CA PRO A 52 -14.14 -2.11 0.28
C PRO A 52 -12.81 -1.35 0.31
N ASN A 53 -11.92 -1.65 1.26
CA ASN A 53 -10.58 -1.05 1.31
C ASN A 53 -9.79 -1.27 0.02
N SER A 54 -9.98 -2.40 -0.65
CA SER A 54 -9.29 -2.72 -1.90
C SER A 54 -10.09 -2.31 -3.14
N ALA A 55 -11.42 -2.20 -3.02
CA ALA A 55 -12.30 -1.87 -4.15
C ALA A 55 -11.92 -0.55 -4.83
N GLY A 56 -11.63 0.49 -4.06
CA GLY A 56 -11.20 1.79 -4.60
C GLY A 56 -9.92 1.69 -5.43
N VAL A 57 -8.93 0.94 -4.93
CA VAL A 57 -7.66 0.70 -5.63
C VAL A 57 -7.90 -0.08 -6.93
N VAL A 58 -8.74 -1.10 -6.89
CA VAL A 58 -9.06 -1.94 -8.06
C VAL A 58 -9.76 -1.13 -9.17
N ILE A 59 -10.65 -0.19 -8.82
CA ILE A 59 -11.30 0.70 -9.79
C ILE A 59 -10.24 1.48 -10.58
N ASP A 60 -9.26 2.07 -9.91
CA ASP A 60 -8.20 2.84 -10.56
C ASP A 60 -7.28 1.97 -11.42
N VAL A 61 -6.97 0.74 -10.96
CA VAL A 61 -6.21 -0.23 -11.76
C VAL A 61 -6.94 -0.58 -13.05
N ILE A 62 -8.23 -0.90 -13.00
CA ILE A 62 -9.03 -1.24 -14.19
C ILE A 62 -9.04 -0.08 -15.18
N ARG A 63 -9.19 1.16 -14.69
CA ARG A 63 -9.17 2.37 -15.53
C ARG A 63 -7.80 2.58 -16.19
N ALA A 64 -6.71 2.39 -15.44
CA ALA A 64 -5.35 2.49 -15.98
C ALA A 64 -5.07 1.41 -17.04
N VAL A 65 -5.55 0.17 -16.82
CA VAL A 65 -5.46 -0.92 -17.81
C VAL A 65 -6.25 -0.57 -19.07
N LYS A 66 -7.46 -0.04 -18.94
CA LYS A 66 -8.25 0.39 -20.10
C LYS A 66 -7.54 1.48 -20.89
N LEU A 67 -6.94 2.46 -20.20
CA LEU A 67 -6.15 3.51 -20.83
C LEU A 67 -4.92 2.96 -21.57
N ALA A 68 -4.23 1.97 -21.00
CA ALA A 68 -3.11 1.30 -21.67
C ALA A 68 -3.56 0.57 -22.94
N LEU A 69 -4.68 -0.15 -22.88
CA LEU A 69 -5.27 -0.83 -24.04
C LEU A 69 -5.59 0.16 -25.17
N ASP A 70 -6.17 1.31 -24.83
CA ASP A 70 -6.52 2.35 -25.80
C ASP A 70 -5.30 2.97 -26.47
N ARG A 71 -4.13 2.91 -25.80
CA ARG A 71 -2.85 3.40 -26.31
C ARG A 71 -1.99 2.31 -26.95
N GLY A 72 -2.46 1.06 -27.00
CA GLY A 72 -1.68 -0.07 -27.49
C GLY A 72 -0.46 -0.41 -26.63
N VAL A 73 -0.44 0.00 -25.35
CA VAL A 73 0.65 -0.28 -24.42
C VAL A 73 0.49 -1.71 -23.89
N ALA A 74 1.55 -2.51 -24.02
CA ALA A 74 1.60 -3.90 -23.56
C ALA A 74 2.64 -4.10 -22.46
N GLY A 75 2.50 -5.22 -21.73
CA GLY A 75 3.37 -5.57 -20.62
C GLY A 75 2.99 -4.91 -19.29
N PRO A 76 3.84 -5.01 -18.26
CA PRO A 76 3.54 -4.49 -16.93
C PRO A 76 3.43 -2.96 -16.91
N LEU A 77 2.31 -2.44 -16.39
CA LEU A 77 2.11 -1.01 -16.15
C LEU A 77 2.81 -0.59 -14.86
N THR A 78 4.10 -0.26 -14.96
CA THR A 78 4.96 0.07 -13.81
C THR A 78 4.44 1.20 -12.95
N SER A 79 3.74 2.17 -13.54
CA SER A 79 3.19 3.35 -12.85
C SER A 79 2.11 2.96 -11.85
N ILE A 80 0.99 2.42 -12.34
CA ILE A 80 -0.12 2.00 -11.47
C ILE A 80 0.27 0.81 -10.60
N SER A 81 1.16 -0.06 -11.10
CA SER A 81 1.65 -1.19 -10.32
C SER A 81 2.38 -0.73 -9.06
N ALA A 82 3.32 0.22 -9.21
CA ALA A 82 4.08 0.79 -8.09
C ALA A 82 3.22 1.50 -7.05
N TYR A 83 2.05 2.02 -7.44
CA TYR A 83 1.14 2.74 -6.55
C TYR A 83 0.13 1.82 -5.85
N ALA A 84 -0.42 0.84 -6.58
CA ALA A 84 -1.56 0.04 -6.12
C ALA A 84 -1.18 -1.27 -5.40
N PHE A 85 0.04 -1.79 -5.60
CA PHE A 85 0.42 -3.13 -5.14
C PHE A 85 1.58 -3.11 -4.14
N LYS A 86 1.54 -4.05 -3.19
CA LYS A 86 2.59 -4.22 -2.17
C LYS A 86 3.91 -4.77 -2.73
N HIS A 87 3.84 -5.54 -3.81
CA HIS A 87 4.99 -6.15 -4.48
C HIS A 87 4.97 -5.85 -5.98
N PRO A 88 5.21 -4.58 -6.37
CA PRO A 88 5.23 -4.19 -7.77
C PRO A 88 6.52 -4.64 -8.46
N PRO A 89 6.55 -4.71 -9.81
CA PRO A 89 7.76 -4.96 -10.57
C PRO A 89 8.88 -3.94 -10.28
N VAL A 90 8.50 -2.69 -9.99
CA VAL A 90 9.43 -1.61 -9.62
C VAL A 90 8.93 -0.97 -8.33
N GLN A 91 9.70 -1.09 -7.24
CA GLN A 91 9.40 -0.40 -5.99
C GLN A 91 9.98 1.01 -5.98
N VAL A 92 9.14 1.99 -5.67
CA VAL A 92 9.53 3.39 -5.44
C VAL A 92 8.81 3.95 -4.21
N PRO A 93 9.20 5.12 -3.68
CA PRO A 93 8.40 5.82 -2.69
C PRO A 93 6.98 6.14 -3.18
N ASP A 94 5.98 6.08 -2.29
CA ASP A 94 4.56 6.25 -2.64
C ASP A 94 4.28 7.59 -3.35
N HIS A 95 4.96 8.67 -2.94
CA HIS A 95 4.85 9.98 -3.58
C HIS A 95 5.43 10.01 -5.00
N VAL A 96 6.41 9.15 -5.31
CA VAL A 96 6.95 8.95 -6.66
C VAL A 96 5.98 8.10 -7.47
N ALA A 97 5.48 7.00 -6.92
CA ALA A 97 4.50 6.13 -7.57
C ALA A 97 3.23 6.92 -7.96
N ARG A 98 2.72 7.75 -7.06
CA ARG A 98 1.57 8.63 -7.33
C ARG A 98 1.83 9.53 -8.54
N ARG A 99 3.01 10.16 -8.60
CA ARG A 99 3.39 11.03 -9.72
C ARG A 99 3.46 10.26 -11.04
N TRP A 100 4.00 9.04 -11.03
CA TRP A 100 4.06 8.20 -12.22
C TRP A 100 2.67 7.86 -12.75
N VAL A 101 1.70 7.61 -11.86
CA VAL A 101 0.30 7.42 -12.24
C VAL A 101 -0.27 8.67 -12.91
N GLU A 102 -0.02 9.87 -12.36
CA GLU A 102 -0.48 11.14 -12.96
C GLU A 102 0.16 11.39 -14.34
N GLU A 103 1.47 11.18 -14.47
CA GLU A 103 2.21 11.27 -15.75
C GLU A 103 1.67 10.26 -16.77
N PHE A 104 1.40 9.02 -16.34
CA PHE A 104 0.79 8.00 -17.19
C PHE A 104 -0.61 8.44 -17.64
N ILE A 105 -1.46 8.95 -16.74
CA ILE A 105 -2.80 9.45 -17.11
C ILE A 105 -2.69 10.57 -18.17
N LYS A 106 -1.76 11.51 -18.00
CA LYS A 106 -1.51 12.60 -18.95
C LYS A 106 -0.86 12.18 -20.27
N GLY A 107 -0.31 10.97 -20.35
CA GLY A 107 0.42 10.49 -21.53
C GLY A 107 1.87 10.98 -21.62
N GLU A 108 2.40 11.53 -20.53
CA GLU A 108 3.81 11.95 -20.40
C GLU A 108 4.73 10.75 -20.13
N ARG A 109 4.14 9.60 -19.79
CA ARG A 109 4.82 8.35 -19.44
C ARG A 109 4.17 7.15 -20.13
N GLU A 110 5.01 6.23 -20.58
CA GLU A 110 4.57 5.06 -21.35
C GLU A 110 3.78 4.05 -20.49
N ARG A 111 4.25 3.70 -19.28
CA ARG A 111 3.70 2.61 -18.46
C ARG A 111 3.94 2.73 -16.97
#